data_AF-A0A3M6BRX2-F1
#
_entry.id   AF-A0A3M6BRX2-F1
#
_cell.length_a   1.000
_cell.length_b   1.000
_cell.length_c   1.000
_cell.angle_alpha   90.00
_cell.angle_beta   90.00
_cell.angle_gamma   90.00
#
_symmetry.space_group_name_H-M   'P 1'
#
loop_
_entity.id
_entity.type
_entity.pdbx_description
1 polymer ?
#
loop_
_entity_poly.entity_id
_entity_poly.type
_entity_poly.pdbx_seq_one_letter_code
_entity_poly.pdbx_strand_id
1 'polypeptide(L)'
;FRTKPSVYKGMSEKIKQYFMRADSPVNHVHMPFDGMKFCRAMVGHVLSATTVKECLQKPVPIPYYAPLQKFVTGDDTATDGTHDFYVWFYPHRRHMSIKMFTCRNHGHIATLSLLSFFPLGKL
;
A
#
# COMPACT_ATOMS: atom_id res chain seq x y z
N PHE A 1 -8.81 9.02 -12.45
CA PHE A 1 -8.49 7.62 -12.78
C PHE A 1 -8.91 6.72 -11.62
N ARG A 2 -9.95 5.90 -11.83
CA ARG A 2 -10.70 5.20 -10.77
C ARG A 2 -10.68 3.70 -11.01
N THR A 3 -9.53 3.06 -10.81
CA THR A 3 -9.43 1.60 -10.74
C THR A 3 -9.14 1.23 -9.30
N LYS A 4 -10.20 1.01 -8.51
CA LYS A 4 -10.06 0.33 -7.21
C LYS A 4 -9.52 -1.07 -7.51
N PRO A 5 -8.43 -1.53 -6.88
CA PRO A 5 -8.00 -2.91 -7.06
C PRO A 5 -9.12 -3.85 -6.61
N SER A 6 -9.54 -4.76 -7.48
CA SER A 6 -10.64 -5.74 -7.28
C SER A 6 -10.63 -6.39 -5.89
N VAL A 7 -9.43 -6.64 -5.37
CA VAL A 7 -9.13 -7.19 -4.05
C VAL A 7 -9.83 -6.45 -2.89
N TYR A 8 -9.90 -5.11 -2.94
CA TYR A 8 -10.50 -4.33 -1.86
C TYR A 8 -12.00 -4.55 -1.72
N LYS A 9 -12.71 -4.84 -2.81
CA LYS A 9 -14.15 -5.08 -2.78
C LYS A 9 -14.45 -6.40 -2.05
N GLY A 10 -13.78 -7.48 -2.45
CA GLY A 10 -13.94 -8.79 -1.82
C GLY A 10 -13.52 -8.80 -0.34
N MET A 11 -12.43 -8.11 -0.01
CA MET A 11 -11.98 -7.99 1.39
C MET A 11 -12.98 -7.19 2.24
N SER A 12 -13.49 -6.07 1.72
CA SER A 12 -14.47 -5.24 2.43
C SER A 12 -15.79 -5.96 2.66
N GLU A 13 -16.28 -6.72 1.68
CA GLU A 13 -17.52 -7.51 1.80
C GLU A 13 -17.38 -8.60 2.87
N LYS A 14 -16.25 -9.32 2.88
CA LYS A 14 -15.96 -10.35 3.87
C LYS A 14 -15.81 -9.80 5.28
N ILE A 15 -15.12 -8.66 5.43
CA ILE A 15 -15.00 -7.97 6.72
C ILE A 15 -16.37 -7.47 7.19
N LYS A 16 -17.19 -6.90 6.31
CA LYS A 16 -18.57 -6.50 6.64
C LYS A 16 -19.40 -7.70 7.09
N GLN A 17 -19.35 -8.82 6.37
CA GLN A 17 -20.06 -10.04 6.75
C GLN A 17 -19.63 -10.55 8.12
N TYR A 18 -18.33 -10.50 8.43
CA TYR A 18 -17.79 -10.85 9.75
C TYR A 18 -18.39 -9.99 10.87
N PHE A 19 -18.47 -8.67 10.69
CA PHE A 19 -19.04 -7.77 11.71
C PHE A 19 -20.58 -7.78 11.76
N MET A 20 -21.26 -8.15 10.67
CA MET A 20 -22.73 -8.18 10.59
C MET A 20 -23.34 -9.52 11.05
N ARG A 21 -22.57 -10.61 11.05
CA ARG A 21 -23.01 -11.93 11.53
C ARG A 21 -22.49 -12.16 12.96
N ALA A 22 -23.38 -11.99 13.93
CA ALA A 22 -23.10 -12.20 15.36
C ALA A 22 -22.84 -13.69 15.73
N ASP A 23 -23.01 -14.59 14.77
CA ASP A 23 -23.07 -16.04 14.89
C ASP A 23 -21.94 -16.78 14.14
N SER A 24 -20.89 -16.07 13.70
CA SER A 24 -19.73 -16.72 13.07
C SER A 24 -18.95 -17.57 14.09
N PRO A 25 -18.80 -18.89 13.89
CA PRO A 25 -18.01 -19.75 14.78
C PRO A 25 -16.50 -19.54 14.65
N VAL A 26 -16.06 -18.69 13.70
CA VAL A 26 -14.65 -18.41 13.40
C VAL A 26 -14.36 -16.90 13.42
N ASN A 27 -13.26 -16.54 14.09
CA ASN A 27 -12.74 -15.18 14.25
C ASN A 27 -11.71 -14.78 13.17
N HIS A 28 -11.69 -15.49 12.05
CA HIS A 28 -10.76 -15.21 10.95
C HIS A 28 -11.45 -15.37 9.61
N VAL A 29 -11.04 -14.56 8.64
CA VAL A 29 -11.61 -14.57 7.29
C VAL A 29 -10.52 -14.90 6.29
N HIS A 30 -10.72 -16.00 5.54
CA HIS A 30 -9.83 -16.40 4.47
C HIS A 30 -10.28 -15.83 3.13
N MET A 31 -9.35 -15.34 2.33
CA MET A 31 -9.60 -15.01 0.92
C MET A 31 -8.36 -15.29 0.07
N PRO A 32 -8.53 -15.71 -1.19
CA PRO A 32 -7.41 -15.77 -2.11
C PRO A 32 -6.84 -14.36 -2.27
N PHE A 33 -5.56 -14.20 -1.94
CA PHE A 33 -4.86 -12.93 -1.96
C PHE A 33 -3.46 -13.13 -2.55
N ASP A 34 -3.19 -12.43 -3.65
CA ASP A 34 -1.85 -12.33 -4.23
C ASP A 34 -1.18 -11.08 -3.65
N GLY A 35 -0.37 -11.29 -2.61
CA GLY A 35 0.32 -10.21 -1.91
C GLY A 35 1.34 -9.49 -2.79
N MET A 36 2.01 -10.19 -3.69
CA MET A 36 3.01 -9.59 -4.58
C MET A 36 2.34 -8.64 -5.57
N LYS A 37 1.28 -9.11 -6.23
CA LYS A 37 0.50 -8.27 -7.15
C LYS A 37 -0.13 -7.07 -6.46
N PHE A 38 -0.60 -7.26 -5.23
CA PHE A 38 -1.12 -6.18 -4.40
C PHE A 38 -0.04 -5.14 -4.07
N CYS A 39 1.08 -5.56 -3.49
CA CYS A 39 2.18 -4.68 -3.12
C CYS A 39 2.71 -3.93 -4.34
N ARG A 40 2.87 -4.61 -5.48
CA ARG A 40 3.28 -4.01 -6.75
C ARG A 40 2.34 -2.87 -7.19
N ALA A 41 1.03 -3.09 -7.13
CA ALA A 41 0.05 -2.05 -7.44
C ALA A 41 0.14 -0.86 -6.47
N MET A 42 0.35 -1.13 -5.18
CA MET A 42 0.47 -0.12 -4.13
C MET A 42 1.74 0.73 -4.26
N VAL A 43 2.89 0.10 -4.52
CA VAL A 43 4.15 0.81 -4.78
C VAL A 43 4.02 1.68 -6.03
N GLY A 44 3.38 1.18 -7.08
CA GLY A 44 3.08 1.98 -8.28
C GLY A 44 2.27 3.25 -7.94
N HIS A 45 1.26 3.14 -7.07
CA HIS A 45 0.52 4.30 -6.59
C HIS A 45 1.40 5.29 -5.82
N VAL A 46 2.24 4.82 -4.90
CA VAL A 46 3.18 5.68 -4.15
C VAL A 46 4.14 6.40 -5.09
N LEU A 47 4.72 5.69 -6.05
CA LEU A 47 5.66 6.27 -7.03
C LEU A 47 4.98 7.28 -7.96
N SER A 48 3.70 7.08 -8.28
CA SER A 48 2.91 8.00 -9.10
C SER A 48 2.51 9.29 -8.37
N ALA A 49 2.63 9.34 -7.03
CA ALA A 49 2.38 10.53 -6.22
C ALA A 49 3.55 11.53 -6.28
N THR A 50 4.13 11.72 -7.48
CA THR A 50 5.15 12.72 -7.76
C THR A 50 4.51 14.06 -8.11
N THR A 51 5.19 15.15 -7.80
CA THR A 51 4.68 16.48 -8.18
C THR A 51 4.90 16.74 -9.67
N VAL A 52 4.07 17.59 -10.30
CA VAL A 52 4.26 17.99 -11.71
C VAL A 52 5.66 18.56 -11.95
N LYS A 53 6.21 19.30 -10.98
CA LYS A 53 7.56 19.85 -11.07
C LYS A 53 8.64 18.77 -11.14
N GLU A 54 8.50 17.69 -10.37
CA GLU A 54 9.41 16.54 -10.44
C GLU A 54 9.30 15.82 -11.79
N CYS A 55 8.10 15.74 -12.38
CA CYS A 55 7.89 15.08 -13.68
C CYS A 55 8.54 15.82 -14.86
N LEU A 56 8.80 17.13 -14.74
CA LEU A 56 9.47 17.92 -15.78
C LEU A 56 11.00 17.73 -15.77
N GLN A 57 11.55 17.19 -14.69
CA GLN A 57 12.98 16.94 -14.57
C GLN A 57 13.32 15.55 -15.08
N LYS A 58 14.53 15.39 -15.61
CA LYS A 58 15.02 14.07 -16.01
C LYS A 58 15.03 13.15 -14.78
N PRO A 59 14.45 11.94 -14.85
CA PRO A 59 14.48 11.00 -13.75
C PRO A 59 15.93 10.72 -13.34
N VAL A 60 16.26 10.99 -12.08
CA VAL A 60 17.54 10.63 -11.48
C VAL A 60 17.33 9.37 -10.64
N PRO A 61 18.15 8.32 -10.80
CA PRO A 61 18.06 7.14 -9.97
C PRO A 61 18.43 7.50 -8.53
N ILE A 62 17.44 7.48 -7.65
CA ILE A 62 17.62 7.68 -6.21
C ILE A 62 17.69 6.30 -5.56
N PRO A 63 18.67 6.02 -4.67
CA PRO A 63 18.85 4.69 -4.05
C PRO A 63 17.59 4.12 -3.40
N TYR A 64 16.73 4.97 -2.83
CA TYR A 64 15.45 4.56 -2.26
C TYR A 64 14.42 4.15 -3.32
N TYR A 65 14.29 4.92 -4.42
CA TYR A 65 13.24 4.68 -5.43
C TYR A 65 13.63 3.66 -6.51
N ALA A 66 14.93 3.49 -6.79
CA ALA A 66 15.37 2.60 -7.87
C ALA A 66 14.96 1.12 -7.65
N PRO A 67 15.07 0.53 -6.45
CA PRO A 67 14.55 -0.81 -6.15
C PRO A 67 13.03 -0.91 -6.36
N LEU A 68 12.29 0.10 -5.88
CA LEU A 68 10.82 0.15 -5.98
C LEU A 68 10.36 0.26 -7.44
N GLN A 69 11.08 1.00 -8.28
CA GLN A 69 10.79 1.10 -9.71
C GLN A 69 10.97 -0.26 -10.41
N LYS A 70 12.08 -0.96 -10.14
CA LYS A 70 12.35 -2.30 -10.67
C LYS A 70 11.27 -3.30 -10.25
N PHE A 71 10.90 -3.26 -8.97
CA PHE A 71 9.82 -4.05 -8.41
C PHE A 71 8.50 -3.85 -9.13
N VAL A 72 8.10 -2.59 -9.38
CA VAL A 72 6.88 -2.29 -10.14
C VAL A 72 6.97 -2.84 -11.58
N THR A 73 8.12 -2.72 -12.23
CA THR A 73 8.30 -3.11 -13.65
C THR A 73 8.43 -4.60 -13.93
N GLY A 74 8.74 -5.45 -12.94
CA GLY A 74 8.84 -6.88 -13.20
C GLY A 74 9.59 -7.67 -12.14
N ASP A 75 10.60 -7.06 -11.53
CA ASP A 75 11.59 -7.76 -10.70
C ASP A 75 11.10 -7.95 -9.26
N ASP A 76 10.52 -9.12 -8.98
CA ASP A 76 9.97 -9.45 -7.66
C ASP A 76 11.04 -9.48 -6.54
N THR A 77 12.32 -9.61 -6.89
CA THR A 77 13.43 -9.69 -5.93
C THR A 77 14.12 -8.35 -5.67
N ALA A 78 13.74 -7.30 -6.42
CA ALA A 78 14.39 -6.00 -6.36
C ALA A 78 14.38 -5.37 -4.96
N THR A 79 13.41 -5.75 -4.12
CA THR A 79 13.19 -5.16 -2.78
C THR A 79 13.74 -5.98 -1.64
N ASP A 80 14.14 -7.24 -1.85
CA ASP A 80 14.44 -8.23 -0.79
C ASP A 80 15.54 -7.78 0.18
N GLY A 81 16.50 -6.99 -0.29
CA GLY A 81 17.59 -6.45 0.52
C GLY A 81 17.42 -4.98 0.94
N THR A 82 16.32 -4.32 0.60
CA THR A 82 16.19 -2.86 0.73
C THR A 82 14.89 -2.36 1.35
N HIS A 83 13.77 -3.06 1.13
CA HIS A 83 12.45 -2.59 1.56
C HIS A 83 11.62 -3.75 2.09
N ASP A 84 10.99 -3.51 3.25
CA ASP A 84 9.95 -4.37 3.78
C ASP A 84 8.56 -3.76 3.51
N PHE A 85 7.61 -4.59 3.11
CA PHE A 85 6.23 -4.16 2.89
C PHE A 85 5.33 -4.56 4.07
N TYR A 86 4.74 -3.55 4.70
CA TYR A 86 3.78 -3.73 5.79
C TYR A 86 2.39 -3.29 5.35
N VAL A 87 1.42 -4.18 5.48
CA VAL A 87 0.01 -3.93 5.14
C VAL A 87 -0.83 -4.20 6.38
N TRP A 88 -1.61 -3.20 6.81
CA TRP A 88 -2.52 -3.33 7.95
C TRP A 88 -3.85 -2.64 7.66
N PHE A 89 -4.89 -3.07 8.36
CA PHE A 89 -6.19 -2.41 8.32
C PHE A 89 -6.14 -1.10 9.11
N TYR A 90 -6.49 0.02 8.47
CA TYR A 90 -6.56 1.33 9.11
C TYR A 90 -8.01 1.81 9.19
N PRO A 91 -8.64 1.85 10.38
CA PRO A 91 -10.09 2.03 10.53
C PRO A 91 -10.56 3.49 10.34
N HIS A 92 -9.66 4.45 10.13
CA HIS A 92 -10.03 5.86 10.01
C HIS A 92 -10.22 6.30 8.56
N ARG A 93 -11.21 7.16 8.33
CA ARG A 93 -11.63 7.65 7.00
C ARG A 93 -10.64 8.58 6.30
N ARG A 94 -9.46 8.83 6.88
CA ARG A 94 -8.48 9.77 6.32
C ARG A 94 -7.69 9.10 5.21
N HIS A 95 -7.78 9.66 4.01
CA HIS A 95 -6.87 9.33 2.92
C HIS A 95 -5.52 10.01 3.16
N MET A 96 -4.45 9.23 3.19
CA MET A 96 -3.07 9.70 3.32
C MET A 96 -2.24 9.06 2.22
N SER A 97 -1.55 9.89 1.43
CA SER A 97 -0.57 9.45 0.44
C SER A 97 0.70 10.22 0.70
N ILE A 98 1.69 9.54 1.26
CA ILE A 98 2.97 10.12 1.67
C ILE A 98 4.04 9.35 0.91
N LYS A 99 4.67 10.04 -0.04
CA LYS A 99 5.73 9.48 -0.87
C LYS A 99 6.95 9.10 -0.03
N MET A 100 7.33 9.94 0.93
CA MET A 100 8.43 9.67 1.86
C MET A 100 8.28 10.56 3.09
N PHE A 101 8.46 9.99 4.27
CA PHE A 101 8.66 10.75 5.51
C PHE A 101 9.69 10.05 6.38
N THR A 102 10.32 10.81 7.26
CA THR A 102 11.32 10.30 8.18
C THR A 102 10.83 10.54 9.60
N CYS A 103 10.73 9.47 10.39
CA CYS A 103 10.42 9.55 11.81
C CYS A 103 11.67 9.27 12.63
N ARG A 104 11.79 9.97 13.76
CA ARG A 104 12.86 9.77 14.74
C ARG A 104 12.24 9.31 16.06
N ASN A 105 12.68 8.16 16.57
CA ASN A 105 12.18 7.59 17.82
C ASN A 105 13.36 7.13 18.67
N HIS A 106 13.56 7.72 19.86
CA HIS A 106 14.63 7.35 20.80
C HIS A 106 16.02 7.18 20.15
N GLY A 107 16.40 8.09 19.24
CA GLY A 107 17.68 8.04 18.54
C GLY A 107 17.68 7.23 17.24
N HIS A 108 16.70 6.35 17.02
CA HIS A 108 16.51 5.63 15.76
C HIS A 108 15.82 6.50 14.73
N ILE A 109 16.23 6.37 13.47
CA ILE A 109 15.62 7.06 12.34
C ILE A 109 15.06 6.00 11.39
N ALA A 110 13.80 6.14 11.00
CA ALA A 110 13.18 5.30 9.99
C ALA A 110 12.60 6.17 8.89
N THR A 111 12.82 5.77 7.63
CA THR A 111 12.27 6.43 6.46
C THR A 111 11.25 5.52 5.79
N LEU A 112 10.05 6.06 5.57
CA LEU A 112 8.87 5.29 5.24
C LEU A 112 8.08 5.98 4.13
N SER A 113 7.45 5.19 3.29
CA SER A 113 6.34 5.62 2.43
C SER A 113 5.03 5.11 3.03
N LEU A 114 3.98 5.93 3.03
CA LEU A 114 2.68 5.55 3.57
C LEU A 114 1.60 5.79 2.54
N LEU A 115 0.81 4.74 2.28
CA LEU A 115 -0.39 4.84 1.49
C LEU A 115 -1.56 4.27 2.30
N SER A 116 -2.39 5.15 2.83
CA SER A 116 -3.64 4.82 3.50
C SER A 116 -4.78 5.36 2.68
N PHE A 117 -5.63 4.47 2.19
CA PHE A 117 -6.91 4.85 1.62
C PHE A 117 -7.99 4.01 2.25
N PHE A 118 -9.05 4.69 2.68
CA PHE A 118 -10.20 4.03 3.26
C PHE A 118 -10.86 3.11 2.22
N PRO A 119 -11.33 1.90 2.57
CA PRO A 119 -12.18 1.15 1.66
C PRO A 119 -13.43 1.98 1.35
N LEU A 120 -13.59 2.26 0.05
CA LEU A 120 -14.71 2.96 -0.53
C LEU A 120 -15.93 2.03 -0.67
N GLY A 121 -16.77 2.00 0.35
CA GLY A 121 -18.20 1.73 0.24
C GLY A 121 -18.89 2.71 1.18
N LYS A 122 -19.96 3.39 0.72
CA LYS A 122 -20.90 3.97 1.69
C LYS A 122 -21.27 2.85 2.67
N LEU A 123 -21.18 3.13 3.97
CA LEU A 123 -21.98 2.41 4.95
C LEU A 123 -23.44 2.49 4.49
#